data_AF-A0A7S2VEH8-F1
#
_entry.id   AF-A0A7S2VEH8-F1
#
_cell.length_a   1.000
_cell.length_b   1.000
_cell.length_c   1.000
_cell.angle_alpha   90.00
_cell.angle_beta   90.00
_cell.angle_gamma   90.00
#
_symmetry.space_group_name_H-M   'P 1'
#
loop_
_entity.id
_entity.type
_entity.pdbx_description
1 polymer ?
#
loop_
_entity_poly.entity_id
_entity_poly.type
_entity_poly.pdbx_seq_one_letter_code
_entity_poly.pdbx_strand_id
1 'polypeptide(L)'
;MIAPFQLESFFLLVGCLFSQFPVGNAFVLVPKTPSTVLPRHQQQQLGMSTTSEPDVNNKTPFESIPIVEKTGGRGAATASEQASSQGLTLGAPPARPTGGHYLTKGGIQVTAHVEPLEFSTTPATSTSGLNSAQATEDLITKLDSRKGVLLVSSYEFPGRYARWSLGFVDPPIQISGKDHKCTITALNDRGKVIIPAMRDQMQQLQQQGILEQVQVFSEKDEQGEDVVTRVEVSIAPPPDVGTFTEEERSRQPSLFSVVRSLVDAFSYQGGDRQLGLYGAFGYDLTFQFEPINLKQDRDPEQRDLLLYLPDSILVVDKDKRDAWKVDYDFCVENKS
;
A
#
# COMPACT_ATOMS: atom_id res chain seq x y z
N MET A 1 -29.93 29.78 -12.96
CA MET A 1 -30.17 28.35 -13.16
C MET A 1 -28.84 27.67 -12.91
N ILE A 2 -28.62 27.25 -11.66
CA ILE A 2 -27.32 26.83 -11.12
C ILE A 2 -27.31 25.30 -11.18
N ALA A 3 -26.41 24.73 -11.99
CA ALA A 3 -26.19 23.29 -12.03
C ALA A 3 -25.37 22.87 -10.79
N PRO A 4 -25.69 21.75 -10.14
CA PRO A 4 -25.00 21.33 -8.93
C PRO A 4 -23.63 20.74 -9.27
N PHE A 5 -22.62 21.25 -8.58
CA PHE A 5 -21.23 20.81 -8.55
C PHE A 5 -21.16 19.40 -7.92
N GLN A 6 -20.79 18.37 -8.68
CA GLN A 6 -20.49 17.03 -8.16
C GLN A 6 -18.98 16.97 -7.88
N LEU A 7 -18.62 17.18 -6.61
CA LEU A 7 -17.27 16.97 -6.11
C LEU A 7 -17.09 15.46 -5.90
N GLU A 8 -16.73 14.72 -6.95
CA GLU A 8 -16.41 13.30 -6.81
C GLU A 8 -15.13 13.12 -5.96
N SER A 9 -15.26 12.24 -4.98
CA SER A 9 -14.36 12.11 -3.84
C SER A 9 -13.03 11.47 -4.22
N PHE A 10 -11.95 12.23 -4.10
CA PHE A 10 -10.57 11.71 -4.12
C PHE A 10 -10.26 11.07 -2.76
N PHE A 11 -10.49 9.76 -2.65
CA PHE A 11 -9.85 8.90 -1.66
C PHE A 11 -9.50 7.58 -2.36
N LEU A 12 -8.23 7.43 -2.73
CA LEU A 12 -7.70 6.24 -3.37
C LEU A 12 -6.71 5.58 -2.41
N LEU A 13 -7.14 4.54 -1.69
CA LEU A 13 -6.24 3.56 -1.09
C LEU A 13 -6.27 2.34 -2.01
N VAL A 14 -5.20 2.12 -2.77
CA VAL A 14 -5.16 0.99 -3.69
C VAL A 14 -4.54 -0.22 -3.02
N GLY A 15 -5.37 -1.20 -2.70
CA GLY A 15 -4.95 -2.60 -2.66
C GLY A 15 -4.69 -3.07 -4.10
N CYS A 16 -3.47 -3.52 -4.36
CA CYS A 16 -2.98 -4.11 -5.61
C CYS A 16 -3.34 -3.33 -6.90
N LEU A 17 -2.44 -2.46 -7.36
CA LEU A 17 -2.59 -1.65 -8.58
C LEU A 17 -2.54 -2.47 -9.90
N PHE A 18 -2.57 -3.80 -9.84
CA PHE A 18 -2.36 -4.71 -10.98
C PHE A 18 -3.65 -5.17 -11.68
N SER A 19 -4.83 -4.74 -11.24
CA SER A 19 -6.09 -5.00 -11.94
C SER A 19 -6.77 -3.70 -12.37
N GLN A 20 -7.20 -3.64 -13.64
CA GLN A 20 -7.99 -2.54 -14.21
C GLN A 20 -9.19 -2.17 -13.31
N PHE A 21 -9.30 -0.90 -12.93
CA PHE A 21 -10.31 -0.36 -12.01
C PHE A 21 -11.50 0.29 -12.74
N PRO A 22 -12.69 0.24 -12.13
CA PRO A 22 -13.52 1.40 -11.86
C PRO A 22 -13.57 1.72 -10.35
N VAL A 23 -13.78 3.00 -10.04
CA VAL A 23 -13.50 3.69 -8.76
C VAL A 23 -14.59 3.49 -7.70
N GLY A 24 -14.18 3.41 -6.43
CA GLY A 24 -15.01 3.74 -5.27
C GLY A 24 -14.72 2.90 -4.03
N ASN A 25 -13.82 3.34 -3.13
CA ASN A 25 -13.64 2.73 -1.81
C ASN A 25 -13.22 3.77 -0.76
N ALA A 26 -13.88 3.78 0.39
CA ALA A 26 -13.55 4.61 1.55
C ALA A 26 -13.10 3.73 2.73
N PHE A 27 -12.02 4.10 3.41
CA PHE A 27 -11.56 3.46 4.66
C PHE A 27 -11.14 4.52 5.68
N VAL A 28 -11.38 4.24 6.97
CA VAL A 28 -11.13 5.14 8.11
C VAL A 28 -9.74 4.87 8.69
N LEU A 29 -8.93 5.93 8.85
CA LEU A 29 -7.69 5.91 9.63
C LEU A 29 -8.01 6.19 11.10
N VAL A 30 -7.49 5.37 12.02
CA VAL A 30 -7.43 5.71 13.45
C VAL A 30 -5.99 6.14 13.77
N PRO A 31 -5.69 7.45 13.84
CA PRO A 31 -4.38 7.90 14.27
C PRO A 31 -4.25 7.72 15.80
N LYS A 32 -3.15 7.11 16.24
CA LYS A 32 -2.72 7.15 17.64
C LYS A 32 -1.90 8.43 17.82
N THR A 33 -2.46 9.43 18.48
CA THR A 33 -1.77 10.68 18.82
C THR A 33 -0.71 10.44 19.89
N PRO A 34 0.49 11.06 19.80
CA PRO A 34 1.46 11.08 20.89
C PRO A 34 1.04 12.08 21.97
N SER A 35 1.13 11.65 23.22
CA SER A 35 0.81 12.41 24.43
C SER A 35 1.69 13.66 24.54
N THR A 36 1.13 14.84 24.31
CA THR A 36 1.79 16.11 24.63
C THR A 36 1.00 16.82 25.74
N VAL A 37 1.65 17.00 26.88
CA VAL A 37 1.11 17.69 28.06
C VAL A 37 1.17 19.20 27.82
N LEU A 38 0.02 19.88 27.90
CA LEU A 38 -0.07 21.35 27.99
C LEU A 38 -0.85 21.75 29.27
N PRO A 39 -0.51 22.89 29.91
CA PRO A 39 -0.93 23.20 31.27
C PRO A 39 -2.36 23.76 31.39
N ARG A 40 -2.96 23.51 32.57
CA ARG A 40 -4.32 23.86 32.98
C ARG A 40 -4.56 25.38 33.09
N HIS A 41 -5.65 25.86 32.50
CA HIS A 41 -6.42 27.01 32.99
C HIS A 41 -7.94 26.71 32.95
N GLN A 42 -8.65 27.32 33.91
CA GLN A 42 -9.96 26.97 34.49
C GLN A 42 -11.22 27.13 33.60
N GLN A 43 -12.30 26.49 34.12
CA GLN A 43 -13.76 26.71 34.00
C GLN A 43 -14.48 25.64 33.15
N GLN A 44 -15.59 25.01 33.56
CA GLN A 44 -16.51 25.13 34.70
C GLN A 44 -17.31 23.81 34.82
N GLN A 45 -17.81 23.51 36.02
CA GLN A 45 -18.52 22.29 36.43
C GLN A 45 -19.87 22.06 35.70
N LEU A 46 -20.21 20.78 35.47
CA LEU A 46 -21.56 20.22 35.68
C LEU A 46 -21.56 18.69 35.64
N GLY A 47 -22.09 18.06 36.71
CA GLY A 47 -22.81 16.78 36.65
C GLY A 47 -22.04 15.48 36.90
N MET A 48 -22.28 14.86 38.06
CA MET A 48 -21.77 13.56 38.51
C MET A 48 -22.21 12.37 37.64
N SER A 49 -21.31 11.42 37.39
CA SER A 49 -21.54 10.01 37.77
C SER A 49 -20.19 9.27 37.83
N THR A 50 -19.97 8.55 38.94
CA THR A 50 -18.79 7.77 39.24
C THR A 50 -18.75 6.51 38.37
N THR A 51 -17.69 6.33 37.58
CA THR A 51 -17.29 5.02 37.08
C THR A 51 -15.76 4.99 37.02
N SER A 52 -15.19 3.98 37.67
CA SER A 52 -13.76 3.73 37.86
C SER A 52 -12.97 3.80 36.54
N GLU A 53 -11.85 4.51 36.56
CA GLU A 53 -10.83 4.53 35.49
C GLU A 53 -10.31 3.11 35.22
N PRO A 54 -10.26 2.64 33.96
CA PRO A 54 -9.52 1.44 33.64
C PRO A 54 -8.02 1.77 33.51
N ASP A 55 -7.23 0.92 34.16
CA ASP A 55 -5.78 0.87 34.21
C ASP A 55 -5.13 1.00 32.81
N VAL A 56 -4.23 1.98 32.64
CA VAL A 56 -3.63 2.40 31.35
C VAL A 56 -2.50 1.45 30.88
N ASN A 57 -2.31 0.30 31.53
CA ASN A 57 -1.21 -0.63 31.22
C ASN A 57 -1.61 -1.92 30.50
N ASN A 58 -2.87 -2.10 30.10
CA ASN A 58 -3.26 -3.25 29.29
C ASN A 58 -3.15 -2.92 27.80
N LYS A 59 -2.11 -3.44 27.13
CA LYS A 59 -2.09 -3.57 25.67
C LYS A 59 -3.26 -4.48 25.29
N THR A 60 -4.36 -3.93 24.79
CA THR A 60 -5.42 -4.72 24.17
C THR A 60 -4.79 -5.50 22.99
N PRO A 61 -4.94 -6.83 22.93
CA PRO A 61 -4.56 -7.59 21.75
C PRO A 61 -5.26 -7.03 20.51
N PHE A 62 -4.69 -7.21 19.32
CA PHE A 62 -5.29 -6.78 18.04
C PHE A 62 -6.69 -7.38 17.79
N GLU A 63 -7.10 -8.34 18.61
CA GLU A 63 -8.42 -8.96 18.68
C GLU A 63 -9.58 -8.00 18.99
N SER A 64 -9.34 -6.76 19.42
CA SER A 64 -10.43 -5.82 19.78
C SER A 64 -11.05 -5.05 18.60
N ILE A 65 -10.78 -5.40 17.35
CA ILE A 65 -11.56 -4.86 16.22
C ILE A 65 -12.92 -5.58 16.24
N PRO A 66 -14.05 -4.86 16.42
CA PRO A 66 -15.36 -5.49 16.51
C PRO A 66 -15.66 -6.26 15.22
N ILE A 67 -15.77 -7.59 15.35
CA ILE A 67 -16.26 -8.46 14.29
C ILE A 67 -17.76 -8.20 14.17
N VAL A 68 -18.18 -7.50 13.13
CA VAL A 68 -19.61 -7.38 12.82
C VAL A 68 -20.08 -8.76 12.37
N GLU A 69 -21.12 -9.36 12.96
CA GLU A 69 -21.58 -10.66 12.50
C GLU A 69 -22.23 -10.56 11.10
N LYS A 70 -22.10 -11.64 10.31
CA LYS A 70 -22.68 -11.73 8.97
C LYS A 70 -24.18 -11.49 9.02
N THR A 71 -24.68 -10.49 8.28
CA THR A 71 -26.12 -10.27 8.13
C THR A 71 -26.64 -11.14 6.99
N GLY A 72 -26.98 -12.40 7.31
CA GLY A 72 -27.50 -13.36 6.34
C GLY A 72 -27.34 -14.78 6.87
N GLY A 73 -28.42 -15.57 6.85
CA GLY A 73 -28.43 -16.93 7.41
C GLY A 73 -27.39 -17.87 6.79
N ARG A 74 -27.23 -19.07 7.39
CA ARG A 74 -26.36 -20.13 6.87
C ARG A 74 -26.63 -20.38 5.38
N GLY A 75 -25.59 -20.27 4.54
CA GLY A 75 -25.65 -20.53 3.10
C GLY A 75 -25.83 -19.30 2.20
N ALA A 76 -25.96 -18.09 2.75
CA ALA A 76 -25.93 -16.87 1.92
C ALA A 76 -24.54 -16.65 1.30
N ALA A 77 -24.48 -16.35 0.00
CA ALA A 77 -23.23 -16.02 -0.69
C ALA A 77 -22.54 -14.81 -0.03
N THR A 78 -21.23 -14.87 0.10
CA THR A 78 -20.44 -13.80 0.74
C THR A 78 -20.28 -12.59 -0.19
N ALA A 79 -19.92 -11.43 0.35
CA ALA A 79 -19.63 -10.26 -0.49
C ALA A 79 -18.53 -10.57 -1.53
N SER A 80 -17.52 -11.36 -1.14
CA SER A 80 -16.42 -11.78 -2.02
C SER A 80 -16.88 -12.73 -3.12
N GLU A 81 -17.74 -13.70 -2.80
CA GLU A 81 -18.31 -14.64 -3.77
C GLU A 81 -19.20 -13.92 -4.80
N GLN A 82 -20.05 -13.00 -4.33
CA GLN A 82 -20.90 -12.19 -5.19
C GLN A 82 -20.08 -11.27 -6.10
N ALA A 83 -19.08 -10.57 -5.55
CA ALA A 83 -18.21 -9.71 -6.34
C ALA A 83 -17.41 -10.50 -7.38
N SER A 84 -16.86 -11.67 -7.01
CA SER A 84 -16.14 -12.54 -7.94
C SER A 84 -17.03 -13.03 -9.08
N SER A 85 -18.31 -13.34 -8.81
CA SER A 85 -19.26 -13.75 -9.86
C SER A 85 -19.57 -12.63 -10.86
N GLN A 86 -19.37 -11.38 -10.46
CA GLN A 86 -19.59 -10.18 -11.25
C GLN A 86 -18.29 -9.57 -11.82
N GLY A 87 -17.14 -10.21 -11.59
CA GLY A 87 -15.83 -9.68 -12.01
C GLY A 87 -15.38 -8.42 -11.26
N LEU A 88 -16.00 -8.11 -10.12
CA LEU A 88 -15.67 -6.96 -9.28
C LEU A 88 -14.58 -7.33 -8.26
N THR A 89 -13.63 -6.43 -8.02
CA THR A 89 -12.64 -6.55 -6.94
C THR A 89 -13.04 -5.68 -5.76
N LEU A 90 -13.08 -6.27 -4.55
CA LEU A 90 -13.37 -5.54 -3.31
C LEU A 90 -12.08 -5.11 -2.59
N GLY A 91 -10.97 -5.02 -3.33
CA GLY A 91 -9.61 -4.84 -2.80
C GLY A 91 -9.03 -6.09 -2.15
N ALA A 92 -9.84 -7.13 -1.90
CA ALA A 92 -9.39 -8.43 -1.43
C ALA A 92 -8.62 -9.17 -2.53
N PRO A 93 -7.51 -9.85 -2.21
CA PRO A 93 -6.87 -10.79 -3.13
C PRO A 93 -7.90 -11.82 -3.61
N PRO A 94 -8.08 -12.00 -4.94
CA PRO A 94 -9.22 -12.73 -5.46
C PRO A 94 -9.16 -14.22 -5.16
N ALA A 95 -7.97 -14.81 -5.12
CA ALA A 95 -7.73 -16.21 -4.77
C ALA A 95 -6.27 -16.40 -4.36
N ARG A 96 -5.99 -17.55 -3.71
CA ARG A 96 -4.63 -18.04 -3.55
C ARG A 96 -4.02 -18.26 -4.94
N PRO A 97 -2.82 -17.71 -5.21
CA PRO A 97 -2.16 -17.89 -6.49
C PRO A 97 -1.54 -19.27 -6.60
N THR A 98 -1.26 -19.71 -7.82
CA THR A 98 -0.58 -21.00 -8.07
C THR A 98 0.93 -20.92 -7.92
N GLY A 99 1.48 -19.71 -7.86
CA GLY A 99 2.92 -19.48 -8.04
C GLY A 99 3.35 -19.75 -9.48
N GLY A 100 4.66 -19.60 -9.72
CA GLY A 100 5.27 -19.85 -11.02
C GLY A 100 6.35 -18.84 -11.38
N HIS A 101 6.78 -18.90 -12.64
CA HIS A 101 7.80 -18.01 -13.20
C HIS A 101 7.16 -17.10 -14.25
N TYR A 102 7.46 -15.81 -14.15
CA TYR A 102 6.85 -14.77 -14.95
C TYR A 102 7.89 -13.79 -15.46
N LEU A 103 7.62 -13.18 -16.61
CA LEU A 103 8.38 -12.06 -17.14
C LEU A 103 7.48 -10.82 -17.11
N THR A 104 7.92 -9.78 -16.42
CA THR A 104 7.20 -8.51 -16.40
C THR A 104 7.43 -7.72 -17.69
N LYS A 105 6.56 -6.75 -17.99
CA LYS A 105 6.75 -5.85 -19.13
C LYS A 105 8.06 -5.06 -19.06
N GLY A 106 8.53 -4.77 -17.85
CA GLY A 106 9.81 -4.13 -17.58
C GLY A 106 11.02 -5.07 -17.71
N GLY A 107 10.83 -6.31 -18.15
CA GLY A 107 11.92 -7.26 -18.37
C GLY A 107 12.44 -7.93 -17.10
N ILE A 108 11.70 -7.86 -15.99
CA ILE A 108 12.08 -8.45 -14.71
C ILE A 108 11.57 -9.88 -14.68
N GLN A 109 12.45 -10.85 -14.41
CA GLN A 109 12.04 -12.21 -14.15
C GLN A 109 11.59 -12.32 -12.69
N VAL A 110 10.39 -12.86 -12.48
CA VAL A 110 9.79 -13.02 -11.15
C VAL A 110 9.44 -14.48 -10.95
N THR A 111 9.90 -15.06 -9.85
CA THR A 111 9.47 -16.39 -9.39
C THR A 111 8.65 -16.22 -8.12
N ALA A 112 7.38 -16.61 -8.17
CA ALA A 112 6.48 -16.57 -7.03
C ALA A 112 6.34 -17.97 -6.41
N HIS A 113 6.69 -18.09 -5.15
CA HIS A 113 6.56 -19.28 -4.31
C HIS A 113 5.38 -19.11 -3.36
N VAL A 114 4.40 -20.00 -3.44
CA VAL A 114 3.18 -19.91 -2.64
C VAL A 114 3.18 -21.01 -1.60
N GLU A 115 3.19 -20.62 -0.33
CA GLU A 115 3.10 -21.53 0.81
C GLU A 115 1.70 -21.44 1.44
N PRO A 116 0.90 -22.51 1.44
CA PRO A 116 -0.37 -22.52 2.16
C PRO A 116 -0.12 -22.46 3.67
N LEU A 117 -0.94 -21.67 4.38
CA LEU A 117 -0.92 -21.56 5.83
C LEU A 117 -2.24 -22.10 6.40
N GLU A 118 -2.17 -22.74 7.57
CA GLU A 118 -3.37 -23.15 8.29
C GLU A 118 -4.16 -21.91 8.72
N PHE A 119 -5.43 -21.83 8.28
CA PHE A 119 -6.30 -20.75 8.70
C PHE A 119 -6.75 -20.95 10.15
N SER A 120 -6.43 -19.97 10.99
CA SER A 120 -6.93 -19.85 12.36
C SER A 120 -7.26 -18.40 12.68
N THR A 121 -8.31 -18.21 13.49
CA THR A 121 -8.68 -16.91 14.06
C THR A 121 -8.07 -16.68 15.45
N THR A 122 -7.48 -17.70 16.07
CA THR A 122 -6.84 -17.61 17.38
C THR A 122 -5.40 -18.12 17.32
N PRO A 123 -4.46 -17.49 18.04
CA PRO A 123 -3.05 -17.88 18.04
C PRO A 123 -2.78 -19.15 18.88
N ALA A 124 -3.70 -20.12 18.87
CA ALA A 124 -3.55 -21.38 19.58
C ALA A 124 -2.47 -22.27 18.92
N THR A 125 -1.88 -23.16 19.73
CA THR A 125 -0.83 -24.08 19.30
C THR A 125 -1.36 -25.02 18.21
N SER A 126 -0.87 -24.84 16.98
CA SER A 126 -1.12 -25.81 15.91
C SER A 126 -0.18 -27.03 16.09
N THR A 127 -0.57 -28.17 15.55
CA THR A 127 0.26 -29.38 15.51
C THR A 127 1.16 -29.44 14.27
N SER A 128 1.03 -28.49 13.33
CA SER A 128 1.57 -28.61 11.96
C SER A 128 2.41 -27.42 11.47
N GLY A 129 2.59 -26.35 12.25
CA GLY A 129 3.40 -25.18 11.87
C GLY A 129 2.84 -23.84 12.36
N LEU A 130 3.23 -22.73 11.74
CA LEU A 130 2.67 -21.42 12.04
C LEU A 130 1.28 -21.30 11.42
N ASN A 131 0.25 -20.94 12.19
CA ASN A 131 -1.08 -20.64 11.64
C ASN A 131 -1.24 -19.15 11.29
N SER A 132 -2.32 -18.79 10.59
CA SER A 132 -2.55 -17.42 10.11
C SER A 132 -2.67 -16.37 11.23
N ALA A 133 -3.20 -16.74 12.41
CA ALA A 133 -3.30 -15.82 13.54
C ALA A 133 -1.92 -15.53 14.15
N GLN A 134 -1.10 -16.58 14.34
CA GLN A 134 0.28 -16.46 14.79
C GLN A 134 1.13 -15.66 13.80
N ALA A 135 1.02 -15.96 12.50
CA ALA A 135 1.72 -15.22 11.45
C ALA A 135 1.36 -13.72 11.44
N THR A 136 0.10 -13.40 11.69
CA THR A 136 -0.37 -12.01 11.77
C THR A 136 0.20 -11.30 12.99
N GLU A 137 0.22 -11.93 14.17
CA GLU A 137 0.79 -11.30 15.37
C GLU A 137 2.32 -11.18 15.33
N ASP A 138 3.01 -12.16 14.74
CA ASP A 138 4.43 -12.06 14.47
C ASP A 138 4.72 -10.87 13.55
N LEU A 139 3.90 -10.68 12.51
CA LEU A 139 4.00 -9.52 11.62
C LEU A 139 3.76 -8.21 12.37
N ILE A 140 2.71 -8.10 13.19
CA ILE A 140 2.42 -6.90 13.99
C ILE A 140 3.61 -6.57 14.90
N THR A 141 4.14 -7.57 15.61
CA THR A 141 5.30 -7.41 16.48
C THR A 141 6.52 -6.90 15.71
N LYS A 142 6.74 -7.41 14.49
CA LYS A 142 7.84 -6.96 13.63
C LYS A 142 7.66 -5.53 13.12
N LEU A 143 6.42 -5.09 12.90
CA LEU A 143 6.10 -3.73 12.41
C LEU A 143 6.36 -2.64 13.44
N ASP A 144 6.49 -2.97 14.74
CA ASP A 144 6.85 -2.00 15.78
C ASP A 144 8.24 -1.36 15.56
N SER A 145 9.14 -2.02 14.82
CA SER A 145 10.53 -1.55 14.63
C SER A 145 11.05 -1.67 13.20
N ARG A 146 10.32 -2.33 12.30
CA ARG A 146 10.77 -2.60 10.93
C ARG A 146 9.76 -2.07 9.92
N LYS A 147 10.27 -1.64 8.77
CA LYS A 147 9.43 -1.11 7.69
C LYS A 147 8.53 -2.21 7.16
N GLY A 148 7.26 -1.90 6.92
CA GLY A 148 6.30 -2.84 6.37
C GLY A 148 4.91 -2.24 6.36
N VAL A 149 3.93 -3.08 6.01
CA VAL A 149 2.53 -2.70 5.92
C VAL A 149 1.67 -3.84 6.45
N LEU A 150 0.60 -3.50 7.15
CA LEU A 150 -0.52 -4.38 7.44
C LEU A 150 -1.82 -3.66 7.06
N LEU A 151 -2.54 -4.22 6.10
CA LEU A 151 -3.86 -3.78 5.66
C LEU A 151 -4.90 -4.76 6.22
N VAL A 152 -5.91 -4.24 6.90
CA VAL A 152 -6.97 -5.05 7.50
C VAL A 152 -8.33 -4.48 7.13
N SER A 153 -9.17 -5.32 6.55
CA SER A 153 -10.59 -5.05 6.36
C SER A 153 -11.39 -5.95 7.31
N SER A 154 -12.00 -5.35 8.35
CA SER A 154 -12.84 -6.04 9.33
C SER A 154 -14.34 -5.97 9.01
N TYR A 155 -14.73 -5.13 8.06
CA TYR A 155 -16.12 -4.90 7.69
C TYR A 155 -16.48 -5.66 6.42
N GLU A 156 -17.69 -6.21 6.39
CA GLU A 156 -18.25 -6.85 5.20
C GLU A 156 -19.50 -6.08 4.78
N PHE A 157 -19.59 -5.73 3.50
CA PHE A 157 -20.80 -5.23 2.89
C PHE A 157 -20.98 -5.90 1.53
N PRO A 158 -22.12 -6.57 1.27
CA PRO A 158 -22.37 -7.27 0.01
C PRO A 158 -22.05 -6.39 -1.21
N GLY A 159 -21.16 -6.88 -2.09
CA GLY A 159 -20.73 -6.17 -3.29
C GLY A 159 -19.83 -4.94 -3.08
N ARG A 160 -19.37 -4.63 -1.85
CA ARG A 160 -18.49 -3.48 -1.57
C ARG A 160 -17.27 -3.77 -0.70
N TYR A 161 -17.39 -4.58 0.35
CA TYR A 161 -16.27 -4.88 1.25
C TYR A 161 -16.21 -6.36 1.60
N ALA A 162 -14.99 -6.92 1.56
CA ALA A 162 -14.68 -8.28 1.98
C ALA A 162 -13.75 -8.26 3.20
N ARG A 163 -13.74 -9.36 3.98
CA ARG A 163 -12.86 -9.50 5.14
C ARG A 163 -11.56 -10.18 4.78
N TRP A 164 -10.49 -9.40 4.78
CA TRP A 164 -9.17 -9.89 4.47
C TRP A 164 -8.12 -9.13 5.26
N SER A 165 -6.94 -9.72 5.34
CA SER A 165 -5.74 -9.07 5.85
C SER A 165 -4.58 -9.38 4.92
N LEU A 166 -3.77 -8.37 4.64
CA LEU A 166 -2.56 -8.50 3.83
C LEU A 166 -1.45 -7.75 4.54
N GLY A 167 -0.27 -8.34 4.62
CA GLY A 167 0.85 -7.59 5.13
C GLY A 167 2.20 -8.22 4.87
N PHE A 168 3.22 -7.42 5.13
CA PHE A 168 4.61 -7.75 4.89
C PHE A 168 5.52 -6.86 5.73
N VAL A 169 6.78 -7.25 5.82
CA VAL A 169 7.83 -6.53 6.53
C VAL A 169 9.15 -6.70 5.79
N ASP A 170 10.09 -5.79 6.04
CA ASP A 170 11.41 -5.73 5.39
C ASP A 170 11.34 -5.64 3.84
N PRO A 171 10.47 -4.79 3.25
CA PRO A 171 10.32 -4.74 1.80
C PRO A 171 11.63 -4.32 1.12
N PRO A 172 11.97 -4.88 -0.05
CA PRO A 172 13.21 -4.54 -0.76
C PRO A 172 13.26 -3.10 -1.28
N ILE A 173 12.13 -2.53 -1.70
CA ILE A 173 12.08 -1.18 -2.27
C ILE A 173 11.12 -0.28 -1.48
N GLN A 174 11.55 0.96 -1.27
CA GLN A 174 10.71 2.08 -0.85
C GLN A 174 10.63 3.13 -1.96
N ILE A 175 9.43 3.65 -2.22
CA ILE A 175 9.18 4.81 -3.08
C ILE A 175 8.55 5.89 -2.22
N SER A 176 9.23 7.03 -2.07
CA SER A 176 8.74 8.15 -1.30
C SER A 176 8.68 9.41 -2.16
N GLY A 177 7.60 10.16 -2.06
CA GLY A 177 7.43 11.42 -2.77
C GLY A 177 7.01 12.55 -1.85
N LYS A 178 7.45 13.76 -2.19
CA LYS A 178 7.03 15.02 -1.58
C LYS A 178 7.06 16.07 -2.67
N ASP A 179 5.94 16.78 -2.83
CA ASP A 179 5.77 17.78 -3.88
C ASP A 179 6.16 17.18 -5.25
N HIS A 180 6.98 17.85 -6.05
CA HIS A 180 7.43 17.37 -7.36
C HIS A 180 8.70 16.51 -7.30
N LYS A 181 9.06 15.96 -6.14
CA LYS A 181 10.25 15.11 -5.97
C LYS A 181 9.85 13.70 -5.55
N CYS A 182 10.50 12.71 -6.14
CA CYS A 182 10.34 11.31 -5.76
C CYS A 182 11.70 10.65 -5.56
N THR A 183 11.77 9.72 -4.63
CA THR A 183 12.95 8.95 -4.29
C THR A 183 12.58 7.47 -4.24
N ILE A 184 13.28 6.66 -5.03
CA ILE A 184 13.22 5.20 -5.02
C ILE A 184 14.49 4.72 -4.31
N THR A 185 14.36 3.85 -3.31
CA THR A 185 15.47 3.40 -2.48
C THR A 185 15.43 1.88 -2.31
N ALA A 186 16.57 1.24 -2.53
CA ALA A 186 16.82 -0.13 -2.13
C ALA A 186 17.05 -0.18 -0.62
N LEU A 187 16.20 -0.91 0.11
CA LEU A 187 16.27 -1.02 1.57
C LEU A 187 17.15 -2.19 2.05
N ASN A 188 17.41 -3.14 1.17
CA ASN A 188 18.23 -4.32 1.42
C ASN A 188 18.89 -4.78 0.10
N ASP A 189 19.68 -5.86 0.15
CA ASP A 189 20.40 -6.37 -1.02
C ASP A 189 19.46 -6.85 -2.13
N ARG A 190 18.29 -7.40 -1.78
CA ARG A 190 17.26 -7.78 -2.77
C ARG A 190 16.72 -6.55 -3.51
N GLY A 191 16.60 -5.41 -2.83
CA GLY A 191 16.27 -4.13 -3.44
C GLY A 191 17.32 -3.65 -4.45
N LYS A 192 18.61 -3.93 -4.19
CA LYS A 192 19.71 -3.55 -5.10
C LYS A 192 19.65 -4.32 -6.43
N VAL A 193 19.07 -5.53 -6.43
CA VAL A 193 18.79 -6.30 -7.65
C VAL A 193 17.65 -5.68 -8.46
N ILE A 194 16.62 -5.15 -7.80
CA ILE A 194 15.40 -4.66 -8.45
C ILE A 194 15.54 -3.22 -8.98
N ILE A 195 16.23 -2.36 -8.22
CA ILE A 195 16.28 -0.91 -8.50
C ILE A 195 16.87 -0.53 -9.88
N PRO A 196 17.79 -1.29 -10.53
CA PRO A 196 18.23 -0.99 -11.89
C PRO A 196 17.09 -1.00 -12.92
N ALA A 197 16.14 -1.94 -12.82
CA ALA A 197 14.98 -1.95 -13.70
C ALA A 197 14.09 -0.70 -13.49
N MET A 198 13.97 -0.24 -12.24
CA MET A 198 13.21 0.98 -11.92
C MET A 198 13.93 2.24 -12.41
N ARG A 199 15.26 2.30 -12.31
CA ARG A 199 16.10 3.36 -12.88
C ARG A 199 15.83 3.51 -14.37
N ASP A 200 15.80 2.42 -15.11
CA ASP A 200 15.62 2.44 -16.56
C ASP A 200 14.24 3.00 -16.94
N GLN A 201 13.20 2.66 -16.16
CA GLN A 201 11.88 3.28 -16.31
C GLN A 201 11.91 4.78 -16.07
N MET A 202 12.64 5.26 -15.05
CA MET A 202 12.78 6.69 -14.79
C MET A 202 13.51 7.41 -15.93
N GLN A 203 14.56 6.80 -16.49
CA GLN A 203 15.26 7.35 -17.66
C GLN A 203 14.33 7.44 -18.89
N GLN A 204 13.45 6.46 -19.10
CA GLN A 204 12.45 6.51 -20.17
C GLN A 204 11.45 7.65 -19.96
N LEU A 205 10.96 7.85 -18.73
CA LEU A 205 10.07 8.97 -18.41
C LEU A 205 10.75 10.33 -18.61
N GLN A 206 12.05 10.42 -18.34
CA GLN A 206 12.83 11.64 -18.61
C GLN A 206 12.90 11.93 -20.12
N GLN A 207 13.14 10.92 -20.95
CA GLN A 207 13.16 11.07 -22.42
C GLN A 207 11.79 11.49 -22.98
N GLN A 208 10.70 11.11 -22.31
CA GLN A 208 9.33 11.51 -22.66
C GLN A 208 8.97 12.92 -22.16
N GLY A 209 9.87 13.61 -21.44
CA GLY A 209 9.63 14.94 -20.87
C GLY A 209 8.70 14.95 -19.65
N ILE A 210 8.40 13.79 -19.06
CA ILE A 210 7.59 13.68 -17.84
C ILE A 210 8.43 14.00 -16.60
N LEU A 211 9.70 13.58 -16.61
CA LEU A 211 10.67 13.92 -15.56
C LEU A 211 11.65 14.95 -16.11
N GLU A 212 11.97 15.95 -15.29
CA GLU A 212 12.97 16.95 -15.60
C GLU A 212 14.37 16.39 -15.31
N GLN A 213 14.54 15.77 -14.14
CA GLN A 213 15.82 15.25 -13.69
C GLN A 213 15.69 13.81 -13.17
N VAL A 214 16.71 13.00 -13.46
CA VAL A 214 16.94 11.69 -12.86
C VAL A 214 18.38 11.66 -12.34
N GLN A 215 18.54 11.43 -11.04
CA GLN A 215 19.84 11.28 -10.37
C GLN A 215 19.95 9.85 -9.83
N VAL A 216 21.06 9.19 -10.12
CA VAL A 216 21.31 7.80 -9.72
C VAL A 216 22.47 7.80 -8.72
N PHE A 217 22.23 7.19 -7.57
CA PHE A 217 23.22 7.02 -6.52
C PHE A 217 23.62 5.55 -6.46
N SER A 218 24.92 5.32 -6.50
CA SER A 218 25.51 3.99 -6.46
C SER A 218 26.60 3.94 -5.39
N GLU A 219 26.78 2.75 -4.83
CA GLU A 219 27.81 2.43 -3.86
C GLU A 219 28.69 1.30 -4.42
N LYS A 220 29.92 1.19 -3.91
CA LYS A 220 30.81 0.09 -4.26
C LYS A 220 30.45 -1.14 -3.43
N ASP A 221 30.22 -2.27 -4.08
CA ASP A 221 30.09 -3.55 -3.39
C ASP A 221 31.44 -4.11 -2.93
N GLU A 222 31.43 -5.31 -2.33
CA GLU A 222 32.63 -6.00 -1.86
C GLU A 222 33.63 -6.31 -2.99
N GLN A 223 33.17 -6.33 -4.23
CA GLN A 223 33.94 -6.65 -5.44
C GLN A 223 34.39 -5.38 -6.18
N GLY A 224 33.95 -4.20 -5.71
CA GLY A 224 34.26 -2.90 -6.32
C GLY A 224 33.37 -2.53 -7.50
N GLU A 225 32.29 -3.26 -7.76
CA GLU A 225 31.28 -2.91 -8.76
C GLU A 225 30.37 -1.79 -8.25
N ASP A 226 29.90 -0.93 -9.16
CA ASP A 226 28.89 0.08 -8.83
C ASP A 226 27.51 -0.57 -8.74
N VAL A 227 26.92 -0.51 -7.55
CA VAL A 227 25.59 -1.02 -7.27
C VAL A 227 24.66 0.14 -6.95
N VAL A 228 23.58 0.25 -7.72
CA VAL A 228 22.58 1.32 -7.52
C VAL A 228 21.86 1.09 -6.19
N THR A 229 21.79 2.12 -5.36
CA THR A 229 21.10 2.08 -4.06
C THR A 229 19.91 3.02 -3.99
N ARG A 230 19.92 4.10 -4.78
CA ARG A 230 18.88 5.12 -4.77
C ARG A 230 18.75 5.82 -6.12
N VAL A 231 17.52 6.13 -6.51
CA VAL A 231 17.19 6.96 -7.67
C VAL A 231 16.32 8.12 -7.19
N GLU A 232 16.77 9.34 -7.44
CA GLU A 232 15.98 10.54 -7.19
C GLU A 232 15.50 11.13 -8.50
N VAL A 233 14.25 11.59 -8.53
CA VAL A 233 13.67 12.21 -9.71
C VAL A 233 12.94 13.49 -9.35
N SER A 234 12.99 14.46 -10.26
CA SER A 234 12.10 15.62 -10.26
C SER A 234 11.10 15.49 -11.39
N ILE A 235 9.82 15.69 -11.06
CA ILE A 235 8.73 15.69 -12.01
C ILE A 235 8.78 17.03 -12.76
N ALA A 236 8.62 16.99 -14.08
CA ALA A 236 8.53 18.21 -14.88
C ALA A 236 7.34 19.07 -14.41
N PRO A 237 7.48 20.40 -14.31
CA PRO A 237 6.36 21.25 -13.91
C PRO A 237 5.20 21.07 -14.89
N PRO A 238 3.94 21.04 -14.40
CA PRO A 238 2.80 20.98 -15.29
C PRO A 238 2.76 22.25 -16.18
N PRO A 239 2.22 22.16 -17.41
CA PRO A 239 1.96 23.32 -18.24
C PRO A 239 1.07 24.34 -17.51
N ASP A 240 1.15 25.61 -17.91
CA ASP A 240 0.37 26.68 -17.29
C ASP A 240 -1.14 26.37 -17.31
N VAL A 241 -1.81 26.63 -16.19
CA VAL A 241 -3.25 26.39 -16.04
C VAL A 241 -4.03 27.14 -17.14
N GLY A 242 -4.87 26.42 -17.88
CA GLY A 242 -5.63 26.95 -19.02
C GLY A 242 -5.00 26.69 -20.40
N THR A 243 -3.81 26.07 -20.44
CA THR A 243 -3.19 25.61 -21.70
C THR A 243 -3.58 24.18 -22.10
N PHE A 244 -4.28 23.47 -21.21
CA PHE A 244 -4.74 22.09 -21.38
C PHE A 244 -6.24 21.98 -21.03
N THR A 245 -6.94 21.00 -21.58
CA THR A 245 -8.36 20.76 -21.26
C THR A 245 -8.52 20.05 -19.92
N GLU A 246 -9.72 20.07 -19.34
CA GLU A 246 -9.96 19.40 -18.05
C GLU A 246 -9.68 17.88 -18.14
N GLU A 247 -9.96 17.27 -19.30
CA GLU A 247 -9.67 15.85 -19.56
C GLU A 247 -8.16 15.56 -19.55
N GLU A 248 -7.33 16.54 -19.94
CA GLU A 248 -5.87 16.43 -19.98
C GLU A 248 -5.24 16.69 -18.59
N ARG A 249 -5.98 17.26 -17.63
CA ARG A 249 -5.49 17.54 -16.26
C ARG A 249 -4.97 16.30 -15.55
N SER A 250 -5.67 15.17 -15.69
CA SER A 250 -5.29 13.89 -15.07
C SER A 250 -4.06 13.24 -15.72
N ARG A 251 -3.68 13.68 -16.93
CA ARG A 251 -2.53 13.15 -17.68
C ARG A 251 -1.26 13.97 -17.47
N GLN A 252 -1.34 15.08 -16.75
CA GLN A 252 -0.18 15.92 -16.50
C GLN A 252 0.91 15.18 -15.70
N PRO A 253 2.19 15.53 -15.91
CA PRO A 253 3.30 15.03 -15.10
C PRO A 253 3.01 15.23 -13.61
N SER A 254 3.18 14.17 -12.83
CA SER A 254 2.86 14.12 -11.40
C SER A 254 3.55 12.92 -10.76
N LEU A 255 3.53 12.82 -9.43
CA LEU A 255 4.00 11.62 -8.72
C LEU A 255 3.29 10.35 -9.21
N PHE A 256 2.03 10.47 -9.63
CA PHE A 256 1.29 9.35 -10.22
C PHE A 256 1.84 8.88 -11.56
N SER A 257 2.59 9.71 -12.29
CA SER A 257 3.26 9.28 -13.53
C SER A 257 4.38 8.28 -13.22
N VAL A 258 5.16 8.53 -12.16
CA VAL A 258 6.17 7.59 -11.63
C VAL A 258 5.50 6.30 -11.17
N VAL A 259 4.46 6.39 -10.32
CA VAL A 259 3.74 5.21 -9.81
C VAL A 259 3.15 4.37 -10.95
N ARG A 260 2.51 5.00 -11.94
CA ARG A 260 1.92 4.29 -13.09
C ARG A 260 2.98 3.57 -13.92
N SER A 261 4.11 4.23 -14.21
CA SER A 261 5.21 3.62 -14.96
C SER A 261 5.79 2.41 -14.22
N LEU A 262 6.01 2.52 -12.92
CA LEU A 262 6.49 1.40 -12.11
C LEU A 262 5.48 0.25 -12.11
N VAL A 263 4.20 0.52 -11.86
CA VAL A 263 3.16 -0.52 -11.91
C VAL A 263 3.11 -1.21 -13.26
N ASP A 264 3.19 -0.48 -14.37
CA ASP A 264 3.22 -1.08 -15.69
C ASP A 264 4.47 -1.93 -15.90
N ALA A 265 5.65 -1.47 -15.46
CA ALA A 265 6.90 -2.20 -15.57
C ALA A 265 6.92 -3.52 -14.79
N PHE A 266 6.25 -3.59 -13.63
CA PHE A 266 6.11 -4.82 -12.88
C PHE A 266 4.92 -5.66 -13.34
N SER A 267 4.10 -5.19 -14.28
CA SER A 267 2.92 -5.93 -14.73
C SER A 267 3.30 -7.14 -15.59
N TYR A 268 2.56 -8.24 -15.44
CA TYR A 268 2.80 -9.48 -16.16
C TYR A 268 1.49 -10.23 -16.44
N GLN A 269 1.50 -11.05 -17.48
CA GLN A 269 0.31 -11.82 -17.87
C GLN A 269 0.16 -13.09 -17.02
N GLY A 270 -1.08 -13.45 -16.70
CA GLY A 270 -1.39 -14.68 -15.96
C GLY A 270 -0.92 -14.69 -14.50
N GLY A 271 -0.61 -13.52 -13.95
CA GLY A 271 0.02 -13.40 -12.64
C GLY A 271 -0.86 -13.62 -11.42
N ASP A 272 -0.20 -13.71 -10.27
CA ASP A 272 -0.82 -13.96 -8.96
C ASP A 272 -1.71 -12.83 -8.43
N ARG A 273 -1.69 -11.67 -9.10
CA ARG A 273 -2.44 -10.46 -8.73
C ARG A 273 -2.12 -9.98 -7.31
N GLN A 274 -0.97 -10.34 -6.76
CA GLN A 274 -0.52 -9.97 -5.42
C GLN A 274 0.84 -9.27 -5.43
N LEU A 275 1.67 -9.43 -6.45
CA LEU A 275 2.80 -8.54 -6.62
C LEU A 275 2.26 -7.12 -6.83
N GLY A 276 2.72 -6.16 -6.01
CA GLY A 276 1.98 -4.93 -5.73
C GLY A 276 2.87 -3.80 -5.21
N LEU A 277 2.51 -2.54 -5.48
CA LEU A 277 2.98 -1.42 -4.66
C LEU A 277 1.97 -1.16 -3.55
N TYR A 278 2.45 -1.08 -2.31
CA TYR A 278 1.61 -0.97 -1.12
C TYR A 278 2.09 0.15 -0.20
N GLY A 279 1.16 0.95 0.32
CA GLY A 279 1.48 2.00 1.27
C GLY A 279 0.39 3.05 1.36
N ALA A 280 0.78 4.31 1.51
CA ALA A 280 -0.12 5.42 1.75
C ALA A 280 0.13 6.59 0.80
N PHE A 281 -0.97 7.28 0.49
CA PHE A 281 -0.98 8.57 -0.17
C PHE A 281 -1.35 9.64 0.87
N GLY A 282 -0.52 10.66 1.00
CA GLY A 282 -0.75 11.80 1.86
C GLY A 282 -1.81 12.74 1.28
N TYR A 283 -2.45 13.52 2.14
CA TYR A 283 -3.49 14.46 1.74
C TYR A 283 -2.98 15.53 0.75
N ASP A 284 -1.77 16.04 1.01
CA ASP A 284 -1.16 17.12 0.23
C ASP A 284 -0.82 16.68 -1.21
N LEU A 285 -0.84 15.37 -1.53
CA LEU A 285 -0.71 14.86 -2.90
C LEU A 285 -1.76 15.45 -3.85
N THR A 286 -2.94 15.77 -3.32
CA THR A 286 -4.04 16.37 -4.10
C THR A 286 -3.69 17.76 -4.64
N PHE A 287 -2.77 18.47 -3.98
CA PHE A 287 -2.36 19.82 -4.39
C PHE A 287 -1.50 19.85 -5.65
N GLN A 288 -1.06 18.69 -6.16
CA GLN A 288 -0.47 18.59 -7.51
C GLN A 288 -1.49 18.83 -8.62
N PHE A 289 -2.79 18.65 -8.33
CA PHE A 289 -3.89 18.80 -9.29
C PHE A 289 -4.76 20.02 -9.00
N GLU A 290 -4.89 20.37 -7.71
CA GLU A 290 -5.67 21.50 -7.22
C GLU A 290 -4.79 22.36 -6.29
N PRO A 291 -3.94 23.24 -6.85
CA PRO A 291 -3.01 24.02 -6.04
C PRO A 291 -3.76 24.99 -5.13
N ILE A 292 -3.40 25.01 -3.85
CA ILE A 292 -3.94 25.95 -2.87
C ILE A 292 -2.83 26.70 -2.13
N ASN A 293 -3.16 27.87 -1.60
CA ASN A 293 -2.26 28.61 -0.73
C ASN A 293 -2.26 27.98 0.67
N LEU A 294 -1.17 27.29 1.02
CA LEU A 294 -0.99 26.70 2.35
C LEU A 294 -1.01 27.79 3.44
N LYS A 295 -1.70 27.50 4.55
CA LYS A 295 -1.82 28.39 5.72
C LYS A 295 -1.19 27.83 6.99
N GLN A 296 -0.76 26.58 6.95
CA GLN A 296 -0.17 25.87 8.07
C GLN A 296 1.17 25.31 7.61
N ASP A 297 2.19 25.46 8.46
CA ASP A 297 3.48 24.84 8.23
C ASP A 297 3.34 23.32 8.24
N ARG A 298 4.13 22.65 7.39
CA ARG A 298 4.20 21.20 7.32
C ARG A 298 5.45 20.72 8.02
N ASP A 299 5.36 19.52 8.58
CA ASP A 299 6.55 18.81 9.01
C ASP A 299 7.48 18.64 7.79
N PRO A 300 8.76 19.05 7.88
CA PRO A 300 9.71 18.82 6.79
C PRO A 300 9.86 17.34 6.42
N GLU A 301 9.59 16.41 7.33
CA GLU A 301 9.64 14.97 7.10
C GLU A 301 8.33 14.38 6.55
N GLN A 302 7.25 15.17 6.47
CA GLN A 302 5.99 14.74 5.86
C GLN A 302 6.21 14.33 4.40
N ARG A 303 5.55 13.22 4.01
CA ARG A 303 5.57 12.65 2.67
C ARG A 303 4.17 12.68 2.08
N ASP A 304 4.08 12.98 0.80
CA ASP A 304 2.82 12.94 0.04
C ASP A 304 2.57 11.55 -0.56
N LEU A 305 3.65 10.76 -0.67
CA LEU A 305 3.62 9.39 -1.16
C LEU A 305 4.62 8.55 -0.35
N LEU A 306 4.19 7.38 0.11
CA LEU A 306 5.07 6.35 0.63
C LEU A 306 4.53 4.98 0.24
N LEU A 307 5.20 4.32 -0.71
CA LEU A 307 4.88 2.98 -1.17
C LEU A 307 6.08 2.05 -0.99
N TYR A 308 5.81 0.76 -0.90
CA TYR A 308 6.79 -0.31 -0.84
C TYR A 308 6.47 -1.36 -1.89
N LEU A 309 7.52 -1.96 -2.45
CA LEU A 309 7.42 -3.21 -3.20
C LEU A 309 7.89 -4.33 -2.26
N PRO A 310 7.01 -5.24 -1.83
CA PRO A 310 7.38 -6.39 -1.00
C PRO A 310 7.89 -7.56 -1.85
N ASP A 311 8.70 -8.41 -1.23
CA ASP A 311 9.14 -9.71 -1.74
C ASP A 311 8.57 -10.89 -0.94
N SER A 312 7.83 -10.63 0.14
CA SER A 312 7.16 -11.64 0.97
C SER A 312 5.84 -11.08 1.47
N ILE A 313 4.72 -11.67 1.07
CA ILE A 313 3.37 -11.19 1.42
C ILE A 313 2.61 -12.29 2.17
N LEU A 314 2.09 -11.97 3.36
CA LEU A 314 1.10 -12.77 4.07
C LEU A 314 -0.30 -12.32 3.66
N VAL A 315 -1.15 -13.27 3.29
CA VAL A 315 -2.57 -13.03 3.01
C VAL A 315 -3.43 -13.94 3.88
N VAL A 316 -4.46 -13.35 4.50
CA VAL A 316 -5.48 -14.04 5.28
C VAL A 316 -6.85 -13.63 4.75
N ASP A 317 -7.53 -14.55 4.06
CA ASP A 317 -8.91 -14.40 3.63
C ASP A 317 -9.82 -14.99 4.70
N LYS A 318 -10.42 -14.11 5.52
CA LYS A 318 -11.28 -14.53 6.63
C LYS A 318 -12.63 -15.06 6.16
N ASP A 319 -13.03 -14.67 4.96
CA ASP A 319 -14.29 -15.05 4.36
C ASP A 319 -14.21 -16.48 3.81
N LYS A 320 -13.16 -16.77 3.03
CA LYS A 320 -12.89 -18.11 2.50
C LYS A 320 -12.23 -19.05 3.51
N ARG A 321 -11.86 -18.54 4.68
CA ARG A 321 -11.10 -19.27 5.72
C ARG A 321 -9.82 -19.86 5.14
N ASP A 322 -9.10 -19.02 4.41
CA ASP A 322 -7.90 -19.41 3.70
C ASP A 322 -6.76 -18.47 4.03
N ALA A 323 -5.54 -18.99 4.05
CA ALA A 323 -4.35 -18.21 4.32
C ALA A 323 -3.16 -18.76 3.53
N TRP A 324 -2.26 -17.87 3.14
CA TRP A 324 -1.04 -18.25 2.44
C TRP A 324 0.01 -17.15 2.52
N LYS A 325 1.25 -17.54 2.27
CA LYS A 325 2.37 -16.65 2.07
C LYS A 325 2.82 -16.73 0.62
N VAL A 326 3.18 -15.59 0.03
CA VAL A 326 3.80 -15.54 -1.30
C VAL A 326 5.16 -14.90 -1.15
N ASP A 327 6.21 -15.64 -1.48
CA ASP A 327 7.59 -15.16 -1.57
C ASP A 327 7.97 -14.98 -3.04
N TYR A 328 8.64 -13.87 -3.35
CA TYR A 328 9.02 -13.47 -4.70
C TYR A 328 10.52 -13.38 -4.83
N ASP A 329 11.10 -14.15 -5.74
CA ASP A 329 12.47 -13.96 -6.20
C ASP A 329 12.50 -13.16 -7.49
N PHE A 330 13.35 -12.15 -7.54
CA PHE A 330 13.50 -11.24 -8.67
C PHE A 330 14.85 -11.50 -9.33
N CYS A 331 14.87 -11.51 -10.66
CA CYS A 331 16.09 -11.53 -11.44
C CYS A 331 16.06 -10.41 -12.49
N VAL A 332 17.09 -9.57 -12.46
CA VAL A 332 17.27 -8.41 -13.34
C VAL A 332 18.68 -8.47 -13.90
N GLU A 333 18.84 -8.37 -15.23
CA GLU A 333 20.15 -8.43 -15.89
C GLU A 333 21.01 -9.65 -15.50
N ASN A 334 20.38 -10.80 -15.23
CA ASN A 334 20.99 -12.05 -14.73
C ASN A 334 21.56 -11.98 -13.30
N LYS A 335 21.27 -10.92 -12.53
CA LYS A 335 21.50 -10.85 -11.08
C LYS A 335 20.21 -11.25 -10.35
N SER A 336 20.29 -12.10 -9.33
CA SER A 336 19.15 -12.56 -8.50
C SER A 336 19.41 -12.35 -7.01
#